data_AF-P9WLU1-F1
#
_entry.id   AF-P9WLU1-F1
#
_cell.length_a   1.000
_cell.length_b   1.000
_cell.length_c   1.000
_cell.angle_alpha   90.00
_cell.angle_beta   90.00
_cell.angle_gamma   90.00
#
_symmetry.space_group_name_H-M   'P 1'
#
loop_
_entity.id
_entity.type
_entity.pdbx_description
1 polymer ?
#
loop_
_entity_poly.entity_id
_entity_poly.type
_entity_poly.pdbx_seq_one_letter_code
_entity_poly.pdbx_strand_id
1 'polypeptide(L)'
;MTAGAGGSPPTRRCPATEDRAPATVATPSSADPTASRAVSWWSVHEHVAPVLDAAGSWPMAGTPAWRQLDDADPRKWAAICDAARHWALRVETCQEAMAQASRDVSAAADWPGIAREIVRRRGVYIPRAGVA
;
A
#
# COMPACT_ATOMS: atom_id res chain seq x y z
N MET A 1 17.70 -74.33 3.63
CA MET A 1 16.74 -73.36 3.07
C MET A 1 17.35 -71.99 3.27
N THR A 2 17.51 -71.27 2.16
CA THR A 2 18.47 -70.18 1.88
C THR A 2 17.97 -68.79 2.31
N ALA A 3 18.92 -67.92 2.69
CA ALA A 3 18.73 -66.51 2.96
C ALA A 3 18.58 -65.67 1.68
N GLY A 4 17.87 -64.55 1.77
CA GLY A 4 17.81 -63.49 0.75
C GLY A 4 16.76 -62.46 1.16
N ALA A 5 16.87 -61.16 0.93
CA ALA A 5 17.92 -60.32 0.38
C ALA A 5 17.60 -58.89 0.85
N GLY A 6 18.61 -58.10 1.22
CA GLY A 6 18.42 -56.68 1.51
C GLY A 6 18.11 -55.89 0.23
N GLY A 7 17.14 -54.98 0.30
CA GLY A 7 16.86 -53.99 -0.75
C GLY A 7 17.07 -52.58 -0.21
N SER A 8 18.07 -51.86 -0.74
CA SER A 8 18.23 -50.42 -0.52
C SER A 8 17.16 -49.63 -1.30
N PRO A 9 16.62 -48.54 -0.74
CA PRO A 9 15.66 -47.68 -1.44
C PRO A 9 16.36 -46.81 -2.50
N PRO A 10 15.66 -46.45 -3.60
CA PRO A 10 16.23 -45.64 -4.67
C PRO A 10 16.43 -44.17 -4.25
N THR A 11 17.61 -43.62 -4.50
CA THR A 11 17.90 -42.19 -4.40
C THR A 11 17.20 -41.43 -5.54
N ARG A 12 16.19 -40.61 -5.22
CA ARG A 12 15.60 -39.64 -6.16
C ARG A 12 16.61 -38.52 -6.44
N ARG A 13 17.07 -38.40 -7.68
CA ARG A 13 17.80 -37.21 -8.18
C ARG A 13 16.80 -36.06 -8.30
N CYS A 14 17.03 -34.94 -7.61
CA CYS A 14 16.32 -33.69 -7.91
C CYS A 14 16.68 -33.24 -9.34
N PRO A 15 15.71 -32.93 -10.22
CA PRO A 15 16.03 -32.28 -11.48
C PRO A 15 16.63 -30.89 -11.20
N ALA A 16 17.67 -30.53 -11.94
CA ALA A 16 18.25 -29.20 -11.89
C ALA A 16 17.16 -28.16 -12.20
N THR A 17 17.00 -27.18 -11.31
CA THR A 17 16.14 -26.03 -11.54
C THR A 17 16.64 -25.29 -12.79
N GLU A 18 15.89 -25.34 -13.88
CA GLU A 18 16.10 -24.43 -15.00
C GLU A 18 15.96 -22.99 -14.48
N ASP A 19 16.95 -22.16 -14.81
CA ASP A 19 17.03 -20.75 -14.49
C ASP A 19 15.80 -20.02 -15.08
N ARG A 20 14.74 -19.90 -14.28
CA ARG A 20 13.52 -19.20 -14.68
C ARG A 20 13.82 -17.71 -14.63
N ALA A 21 13.98 -17.11 -15.81
CA ALA A 21 14.06 -15.66 -15.96
C ALA A 21 12.96 -14.98 -15.11
N PRO A 22 13.28 -13.88 -14.39
CA PRO A 22 12.33 -13.24 -13.51
C PRO A 22 11.09 -12.85 -14.33
N ALA A 23 9.92 -13.32 -13.89
CA ALA A 23 8.66 -12.93 -14.51
C ALA A 23 8.61 -11.40 -14.55
N THR A 24 8.37 -10.83 -15.73
CA THR A 24 8.09 -9.41 -15.89
C THR A 24 6.97 -9.05 -14.91
N VAL A 25 7.30 -8.30 -13.86
CA VAL A 25 6.31 -7.83 -12.88
C VAL A 25 5.40 -6.88 -13.64
N ALA A 26 4.19 -7.33 -13.96
CA ALA A 26 3.18 -6.47 -14.54
C ALA A 26 2.94 -5.31 -13.56
N THR A 27 3.16 -4.08 -14.01
CA THR A 27 2.81 -2.89 -13.23
C THR A 27 1.30 -2.91 -13.01
N PRO A 28 0.80 -2.97 -11.76
CA PRO A 28 -0.63 -2.93 -11.51
C PRO A 28 -1.19 -1.63 -12.06
N SER A 29 -2.23 -1.74 -12.90
CA SER A 29 -2.95 -0.59 -13.42
C SER A 29 -3.62 0.15 -12.27
N SER A 30 -3.66 1.48 -12.31
CA SER A 30 -4.40 2.29 -11.33
C SER A 30 -5.90 1.98 -11.30
N ALA A 31 -6.41 1.26 -12.31
CA ALA A 31 -7.80 0.80 -12.39
C ALA A 31 -8.04 -0.55 -11.67
N ASP A 32 -7.00 -1.26 -11.24
CA ASP A 32 -7.16 -2.50 -10.49
C ASP A 32 -7.62 -2.17 -9.06
N PRO A 33 -8.83 -2.58 -8.63
CA PRO A 33 -9.33 -2.29 -7.30
C PRO A 33 -8.52 -2.94 -6.18
N THR A 34 -7.67 -3.92 -6.51
CA THR A 34 -6.79 -4.62 -5.55
C THR A 34 -5.38 -4.05 -5.49
N ALA A 35 -5.02 -3.12 -6.39
CA ALA A 35 -3.70 -2.49 -6.38
C ALA A 35 -3.48 -1.69 -5.08
N SER A 36 -2.26 -1.79 -4.55
CA SER A 36 -1.87 -0.99 -3.39
C SER A 36 -1.93 0.50 -3.71
N ARG A 37 -2.50 1.28 -2.78
CA ARG A 37 -2.59 2.75 -2.85
C ARG A 37 -1.61 3.44 -1.89
N ALA A 38 -0.67 2.68 -1.33
CA ALA A 38 0.34 3.21 -0.41
C ALA A 38 1.22 4.25 -1.12
N VAL A 39 1.45 5.39 -0.46
CA VAL A 39 2.38 6.42 -0.93
C VAL A 39 3.63 6.36 -0.07
N SER A 40 4.81 6.34 -0.70
CA SER A 40 6.08 6.48 0.01
C SER A 40 6.64 7.87 -0.22
N TRP A 41 6.66 8.69 0.84
CA TRP A 41 7.27 10.02 0.74
C TRP A 41 8.77 9.93 0.48
N TRP A 42 9.46 8.99 1.13
CA TRP A 42 10.91 8.83 1.00
C TRP A 42 11.32 8.54 -0.46
N SER A 43 10.62 7.65 -1.14
CA SER A 43 10.90 7.37 -2.56
C SER A 43 10.67 8.59 -3.46
N VAL A 44 9.69 9.45 -3.15
CA VAL A 44 9.50 10.72 -3.86
C VAL A 44 10.64 11.69 -3.55
N HIS A 45 11.05 11.79 -2.29
CA HIS A 45 12.19 12.62 -1.87
C HIS A 45 13.48 12.22 -2.61
N GLU A 46 13.82 10.93 -2.65
CA GLU A 46 15.00 10.43 -3.38
C GLU A 46 14.93 10.76 -4.87
N HIS A 47 13.75 10.62 -5.48
CA HIS A 47 13.57 10.92 -6.91
C HIS A 47 13.76 12.41 -7.22
N VAL A 48 13.28 13.31 -6.36
CA VAL A 48 13.35 14.76 -6.61
C VAL A 48 14.64 15.40 -6.10
N ALA A 49 15.36 14.77 -5.16
CA ALA A 49 16.55 15.36 -4.53
C ALA A 49 17.58 15.88 -5.54
N PRO A 50 17.95 15.16 -6.62
CA PRO A 50 18.91 15.67 -7.61
C PRO A 50 18.44 16.94 -8.33
N VAL A 51 17.13 17.07 -8.57
CA VAL A 51 16.53 18.26 -9.21
C VAL A 51 16.61 19.47 -8.27
N LEU A 52 16.33 19.24 -6.99
CA LEU A 52 16.38 20.27 -5.97
C LEU A 52 17.83 20.75 -5.74
N ASP A 53 18.77 19.82 -5.63
CA ASP A 53 20.20 20.13 -5.45
C ASP A 53 20.75 20.94 -6.64
N ALA A 54 20.36 20.59 -7.87
CA ALA A 54 20.77 21.31 -9.07
C ALA A 54 20.23 22.76 -9.13
N ALA A 55 19.05 23.02 -8.57
CA ALA A 55 18.46 24.36 -8.53
C ALA A 55 19.04 25.23 -7.40
N GLY A 56 19.55 24.62 -6.33
CA GLY A 56 20.16 25.28 -5.18
C GLY A 56 19.16 25.99 -4.27
N SER A 57 18.53 27.06 -4.77
CA SER A 57 17.48 27.78 -4.04
C SER A 57 16.32 28.18 -4.96
N TRP A 58 15.10 28.05 -4.45
CA TRP A 58 13.88 28.34 -5.18
C TRP A 58 12.84 29.01 -4.28
N PRO A 59 11.97 29.88 -4.82
CA PRO A 59 10.84 30.40 -4.08
C PRO A 59 9.76 29.32 -3.89
N MET A 60 8.93 29.44 -2.86
CA MET A 60 7.78 28.54 -2.67
C MET A 60 6.84 28.61 -3.88
N ALA A 61 6.41 27.45 -4.39
CA ALA A 61 5.52 27.35 -5.53
C ALA A 61 4.24 28.18 -5.33
N GLY A 62 3.84 28.93 -6.37
CA GLY A 62 2.65 29.78 -6.34
C GLY A 62 2.84 31.17 -5.71
N THR A 63 3.96 31.46 -5.05
CA THR A 63 4.26 32.82 -4.55
C THR A 63 4.45 33.83 -5.69
N PRO A 64 4.30 35.15 -5.45
CA PRO A 64 4.60 36.17 -6.46
C PRO A 64 6.03 36.07 -7.02
N ALA A 65 7.01 35.76 -6.18
CA ALA A 65 8.40 35.51 -6.61
C ALA A 65 8.50 34.33 -7.59
N TRP A 66 7.79 33.23 -7.31
CA TRP A 66 7.70 32.08 -8.22
C TRP A 66 6.99 32.43 -9.54
N ARG A 67 5.93 33.24 -9.49
CA ARG A 67 5.19 33.68 -10.70
C ARG A 67 6.00 34.59 -11.62
N GLN A 68 6.98 35.30 -11.08
CA GLN A 68 7.89 36.17 -11.84
C GLN A 68 9.04 35.41 -12.52
N LEU A 69 9.28 34.15 -12.14
CA LEU A 69 10.25 33.30 -12.82
C LEU A 69 9.77 32.96 -14.23
N ASP A 70 10.70 32.95 -15.18
CA ASP A 70 10.48 32.46 -16.53
C ASP A 70 9.99 31.00 -16.51
N ASP A 71 9.14 30.62 -17.47
CA ASP A 71 8.59 29.27 -17.56
C ASP A 71 9.67 28.19 -17.73
N ALA A 72 10.81 28.53 -18.32
CA ALA A 72 11.96 27.64 -18.49
C ALA A 72 13.00 27.73 -17.35
N ASP A 73 12.78 28.58 -16.34
CA ASP A 73 13.70 28.68 -15.20
C ASP A 73 13.66 27.37 -14.37
N PRO A 74 14.79 26.66 -14.19
CA PRO A 74 14.83 25.39 -13.45
C PRO A 74 14.34 25.54 -11.99
N ARG A 75 14.45 26.73 -11.39
CA ARG A 75 13.92 27.00 -10.05
C ARG A 75 12.40 26.89 -9.99
N LYS A 76 11.70 27.15 -11.10
CA LYS A 76 10.25 27.01 -11.21
C LYS A 76 9.83 25.55 -11.10
N TRP A 77 10.58 24.66 -11.76
CA TRP A 77 10.40 23.21 -11.68
C TRP A 77 10.80 22.64 -10.31
N ALA A 78 11.91 23.12 -9.73
CA ALA A 78 12.32 22.73 -8.38
C ALA A 78 11.26 23.06 -7.33
N ALA A 79 10.63 24.23 -7.40
CA ALA A 79 9.53 24.60 -6.52
C ALA A 79 8.31 23.67 -6.66
N ILE A 80 7.98 23.22 -7.88
CA ILE A 80 6.91 22.24 -8.11
C ILE A 80 7.30 20.87 -7.52
N CYS A 81 8.54 20.42 -7.71
CA CYS A 81 9.04 19.17 -7.14
C CYS A 81 9.01 19.18 -5.60
N ASP A 82 9.38 20.30 -4.99
CA ASP A 82 9.29 20.50 -3.54
C ASP A 82 7.84 20.44 -3.05
N ALA A 83 6.91 21.07 -3.77
CA ALA A 83 5.48 20.99 -3.47
C ALA A 83 4.94 19.56 -3.61
N ALA A 84 5.35 18.82 -4.66
CA ALA A 84 4.97 17.43 -4.85
C ALA A 84 5.49 16.52 -3.72
N ARG A 85 6.72 16.76 -3.25
CA ARG A 85 7.30 16.10 -2.08
C ARG A 85 6.48 16.37 -0.82
N HIS A 86 6.08 17.61 -0.55
CA HIS A 86 5.21 17.92 0.59
C HIS A 86 3.82 17.28 0.47
N TRP A 87 3.27 17.20 -0.74
CA TRP A 87 2.01 16.48 -0.97
C TRP A 87 2.14 14.99 -0.65
N ALA A 88 3.21 14.33 -1.11
CA ALA A 88 3.46 12.92 -0.79
C ALA A 88 3.55 12.68 0.73
N LEU A 89 4.26 13.57 1.46
CA LEU A 89 4.34 13.51 2.93
C LEU A 89 2.96 13.63 3.57
N ARG A 90 2.13 14.57 3.09
CA ARG A 90 0.76 14.74 3.59
C ARG A 90 -0.07 13.48 3.35
N VAL A 91 0.04 12.84 2.20
CA VAL A 91 -0.73 11.62 1.90
C VAL A 91 -0.28 10.47 2.78
N GLU A 92 1.02 10.23 2.91
CA GLU A 92 1.58 9.16 3.76
C GLU A 92 1.15 9.35 5.23
N THR A 93 1.31 10.54 5.80
CA THR A 93 0.88 10.84 7.18
C THR A 93 -0.64 10.70 7.38
N CYS A 94 -1.45 11.06 6.39
CA CYS A 94 -2.89 10.79 6.42
C CYS A 94 -3.19 9.27 6.40
N GLN A 95 -2.46 8.48 5.63
CA GLN A 95 -2.62 7.02 5.59
C GLN A 95 -2.24 6.38 6.93
N GLU A 96 -1.15 6.83 7.54
CA GLU A 96 -0.73 6.40 8.88
C GLU A 96 -1.80 6.71 9.94
N ALA A 97 -2.35 7.94 9.92
CA ALA A 97 -3.42 8.34 10.82
C ALA A 97 -4.70 7.52 10.62
N MET A 98 -5.09 7.24 9.36
CA MET A 98 -6.23 6.38 9.04
C MET A 98 -6.01 4.94 9.51
N ALA A 99 -4.80 4.40 9.34
CA ALA A 99 -4.46 3.06 9.81
C ALA A 99 -4.51 2.98 11.34
N GLN A 100 -4.04 4.02 12.04
CA GLN A 100 -4.14 4.10 13.49
C GLN A 100 -5.60 4.18 13.95
N ALA A 101 -6.40 5.06 13.35
CA ALA A 101 -7.83 5.16 13.65
C ALA A 101 -8.57 3.84 13.40
N SER A 102 -8.20 3.10 12.34
CA SER A 102 -8.75 1.77 12.06
C SER A 102 -8.42 0.75 13.15
N ARG A 103 -7.18 0.77 13.68
CA ARG A 103 -6.78 -0.06 14.83
C ARG A 103 -7.54 0.32 16.09
N ASP A 104 -7.67 1.61 16.38
CA ASP A 104 -8.37 2.11 17.56
C ASP A 104 -9.85 1.72 17.52
N VAL A 105 -10.52 1.88 16.37
CA VAL A 105 -11.91 1.42 16.17
C VAL A 105 -12.00 -0.09 16.36
N SER A 106 -11.09 -0.87 15.79
CA SER A 106 -11.09 -2.33 15.93
C SER A 106 -10.87 -2.79 17.37
N ALA A 107 -10.14 -2.01 18.18
CA ALA A 107 -9.88 -2.28 19.59
C ALA A 107 -10.94 -1.72 20.54
N ALA A 108 -11.78 -0.77 20.08
CA ALA A 108 -12.73 -0.04 20.93
C ALA A 108 -13.82 -0.92 21.56
N ALA A 109 -14.11 -2.08 21.00
CA ALA A 109 -15.14 -2.98 21.51
C ALA A 109 -14.87 -4.44 21.11
N ASP A 110 -15.51 -5.40 21.80
CA ASP A 110 -15.62 -6.79 21.34
C ASP A 110 -16.57 -6.88 20.15
N TRP A 111 -16.11 -6.45 18.97
CA TRP A 111 -16.87 -6.52 17.72
C TRP A 111 -17.38 -7.93 17.41
N PRO A 112 -16.62 -9.03 17.66
CA PRO A 112 -17.16 -10.39 17.59
C PRO A 112 -18.32 -10.65 18.56
N GLY A 113 -18.25 -10.16 19.79
CA GLY A 113 -19.35 -10.19 20.76
C GLY A 113 -20.59 -9.46 20.27
N ILE A 114 -20.42 -8.22 19.81
CA ILE A 114 -21.49 -7.38 19.25
C ILE A 114 -22.12 -8.06 18.03
N ALA A 115 -21.32 -8.61 17.12
CA ALA A 115 -21.81 -9.32 15.95
C ALA A 115 -22.63 -10.55 16.33
N ARG A 116 -22.16 -11.35 17.30
CA ARG A 116 -22.91 -12.51 17.85
C ARG A 116 -24.24 -12.08 18.46
N GLU A 117 -24.26 -10.98 19.22
CA GLU A 117 -25.49 -10.44 19.80
C GLU A 117 -26.48 -9.96 18.73
N ILE A 118 -26.03 -9.25 17.70
CA ILE A 118 -26.87 -8.80 16.58
C ILE A 118 -27.49 -9.99 15.85
N VAL A 119 -26.70 -11.01 15.53
CA VAL A 119 -27.19 -12.24 14.88
C VAL A 119 -28.20 -12.96 15.77
N ARG A 120 -27.92 -13.11 17.07
CA ARG A 120 -28.84 -13.73 18.04
C ARG A 120 -30.18 -12.99 18.10
N ARG A 121 -30.16 -11.66 18.12
CA ARG A 121 -31.38 -10.82 18.14
C ARG A 121 -32.19 -10.95 16.84
N ARG A 122 -31.54 -11.03 15.68
CA ARG A 122 -32.21 -11.25 14.38
C ARG A 122 -32.87 -12.63 14.27
N GLY A 123 -32.33 -13.63 14.95
CA GLY A 123 -32.94 -14.96 15.05
C GLY A 123 -34.23 -15.00 15.89
N VAL A 124 -34.51 -13.96 16.67
CA VAL A 124 -35.76 -13.86 17.45
C VAL A 124 -36.88 -13.39 16.52
N TYR A 125 -37.56 -14.35 15.90
CA TYR A 125 -38.82 -14.11 15.20
C TYR A 125 -39.89 -13.70 16.22
N ILE A 126 -40.28 -12.43 16.22
CA ILE A 126 -41.46 -11.94 16.95
C ILE A 126 -42.62 -11.93 15.94
N PRO A 127 -43.55 -12.91 15.99
CA PRO A 127 -44.73 -12.87 15.14
C PRO A 127 -45.52 -11.59 15.45
N ARG A 128 -45.74 -10.75 14.46
CA ARG A 128 -46.71 -9.65 14.59
C ARG A 128 -48.09 -10.27 14.39
N ALA A 129 -48.87 -10.39 15.45
CA ALA A 129 -50.28 -10.69 15.30
C ALA A 129 -50.92 -9.49 14.60
N GLY A 130 -51.33 -9.66 13.34
CA GLY A 130 -52.19 -8.69 12.68
C GLY A 130 -53.52 -8.65 13.44
N VAL A 131 -53.93 -7.46 13.86
CA VAL A 131 -55.31 -7.23 14.28
C VAL A 131 -56.16 -7.33 13.01
N ALA A 132 -56.94 -8.40 12.91
CA ALA A 132 -58.00 -8.56 11.92
C ALA A 132 -59.25 -7.78 12.37
#